data_AF-A0A2N1DH13-F1
#
_entry.id   AF-A0A2N1DH13-F1
#
_cell.length_a   1.000
_cell.length_b   1.000
_cell.length_c   1.000
_cell.angle_alpha   90.00
_cell.angle_beta   90.00
_cell.angle_gamma   90.00
#
_symmetry.space_group_name_H-M   'P 1'
#
loop_
_entity.id
_entity.type
_entity.pdbx_description
1 polymer ?
#
loop_
_entity_poly.entity_id
_entity_poly.type
_entity_poly.pdbx_seq_one_letter_code
_entity_poly.pdbx_strand_id
1 'polypeptide(L)'
;MSDTNTKKSQFYKVYSRSSKSPWNDHRTITWLAHAQKTEDGEVILGYERYIYVHLGSSGQICGISISKQLLAENSEQFDSKYLEGGSVEMYAFLLLHIEEISVFCELFRDDFLKTFLLPPDIYFNAAEKYWLEKICDA
;
A
#
# COMPACT_ATOMS: atom_id res chain seq x y z
N MET A 1 -23.70 -26.24 -3.76
CA MET A 1 -22.72 -26.32 -2.66
C MET A 1 -21.75 -25.17 -2.85
N SER A 2 -21.88 -24.10 -2.07
CA SER A 2 -20.92 -22.98 -2.06
C SER A 2 -20.67 -22.60 -0.61
N ASP A 3 -20.17 -23.55 0.16
CA ASP A 3 -19.50 -23.27 1.43
C ASP A 3 -18.04 -23.02 1.12
N THR A 4 -17.66 -21.76 1.01
CA THR A 4 -16.37 -21.31 1.51
C THR A 4 -16.60 -19.96 2.15
N ASN A 5 -16.53 -19.93 3.48
CA ASN A 5 -16.34 -18.73 4.26
C ASN A 5 -14.98 -18.14 3.86
N THR A 6 -14.92 -17.46 2.72
CA THR A 6 -13.70 -16.79 2.24
C THR A 6 -13.34 -15.73 3.26
N LYS A 7 -12.33 -16.01 4.10
CA LYS A 7 -11.72 -15.01 4.96
C LYS A 7 -11.42 -13.80 4.09
N LYS A 8 -12.03 -12.67 4.44
CA LYS A 8 -11.86 -11.42 3.72
C LYS A 8 -10.37 -11.07 3.76
N SER A 9 -9.75 -10.95 2.60
CA SER A 9 -8.32 -10.63 2.53
C SER A 9 -8.04 -9.33 3.27
N GLN A 10 -6.92 -9.29 4.01
CA GLN A 10 -6.43 -8.09 4.68
C GLN A 10 -5.65 -7.18 3.72
N PHE A 11 -5.43 -7.64 2.48
CA PHE A 11 -4.75 -6.90 1.42
C PHE A 11 -5.60 -5.76 0.86
N TYR A 12 -6.93 -5.93 0.77
CA TYR A 12 -7.83 -4.91 0.24
C TYR A 12 -8.97 -4.59 1.21
N LYS A 13 -9.35 -3.31 1.24
CA LYS A 13 -10.50 -2.85 2.02
C LYS A 13 -11.38 -1.96 1.16
N VAL A 14 -12.56 -2.46 0.80
CA VAL A 14 -13.63 -1.64 0.22
C VAL A 14 -14.37 -0.95 1.35
N TYR A 15 -14.57 0.36 1.23
CA TYR A 15 -15.27 1.11 2.26
C TYR A 15 -16.78 0.90 2.17
N SER A 16 -17.42 0.75 3.33
CA SER A 16 -18.89 0.76 3.45
C SER A 16 -19.46 2.15 3.71
N ARG A 17 -18.59 3.15 3.93
CA ARG A 17 -18.92 4.55 4.20
C ARG A 17 -17.82 5.45 3.62
N SER A 18 -18.09 6.74 3.47
CA SER A 18 -17.09 7.71 3.01
C SER A 18 -15.79 7.62 3.82
N SER A 19 -14.65 7.62 3.12
CA SER A 19 -13.33 7.62 3.74
C SER A 19 -13.05 8.96 4.45
N LYS A 20 -12.03 8.96 5.31
CA LYS A 20 -11.48 10.18 5.93
C LYS A 20 -10.27 10.75 5.18
N SER A 21 -9.83 10.09 4.10
CA SER A 21 -8.83 10.66 3.18
C SER A 21 -9.36 11.95 2.54
N PRO A 22 -8.45 12.79 2.01
CA PRO A 22 -8.84 13.98 1.27
C PRO A 22 -9.45 13.67 -0.11
N TRP A 23 -9.40 12.41 -0.55
CA TRP A 23 -9.84 11.97 -1.88
C TRP A 23 -11.25 11.39 -1.89
N ASN A 24 -11.84 11.31 -3.10
CA ASN A 24 -13.07 10.53 -3.37
C ASN A 24 -12.73 9.06 -3.65
N ASP A 25 -12.00 8.42 -2.74
CA ASP A 25 -11.57 7.04 -2.84
C ASP A 25 -12.64 6.05 -2.33
N HIS A 26 -12.60 4.84 -2.87
CA HIS A 26 -13.61 3.80 -2.64
C HIS A 26 -13.03 2.55 -1.99
N ARG A 27 -11.72 2.35 -2.12
CA ARG A 27 -11.02 1.22 -1.54
C ARG A 27 -9.57 1.58 -1.24
N THR A 28 -8.96 0.81 -0.34
CA THR A 28 -7.51 0.78 -0.17
C THR A 28 -6.91 -0.58 -0.47
N ILE A 29 -5.65 -0.55 -0.87
CA ILE A 29 -4.74 -1.69 -0.86
C ILE A 29 -3.70 -1.45 0.24
N THR A 30 -3.42 -2.45 1.06
CA THR A 30 -2.38 -2.42 2.08
C THR A 30 -1.05 -2.78 1.43
N TRP A 31 -0.12 -1.83 1.33
CA TRP A 31 1.22 -2.06 0.80
C TRP A 31 2.28 -2.22 1.90
N LEU A 32 1.98 -1.74 3.10
CA LEU A 32 2.81 -2.00 4.27
C LEU A 32 1.92 -2.07 5.51
N ALA A 33 2.21 -3.03 6.37
CA ALA A 33 1.72 -3.11 7.73
C ALA A 33 2.74 -3.95 8.54
N HIS A 34 2.74 -3.82 9.86
CA HIS A 34 3.41 -4.84 10.66
C HIS A 34 2.69 -6.17 10.47
N ALA A 35 3.42 -7.25 10.24
CA ALA A 35 2.85 -8.57 9.97
C ALA A 35 3.50 -9.61 10.87
N GLN A 36 2.65 -10.36 11.58
CA GLN A 36 3.07 -11.51 12.38
C GLN A 36 2.35 -12.76 11.86
N LYS A 37 3.12 -13.83 11.61
CA LYS A 37 2.54 -15.15 11.34
C LYS A 37 2.21 -15.85 12.65
N THR A 38 1.00 -16.37 12.77
CA THR A 38 0.60 -17.26 13.87
C THR A 38 1.20 -18.65 13.68
N GLU A 39 1.11 -19.47 14.73
CA GLU A 39 1.51 -20.89 14.66
C GLU A 39 0.74 -21.66 13.56
N ASP A 40 -0.52 -21.28 13.32
CA ASP A 40 -1.39 -21.85 12.27
C ASP A 40 -1.10 -21.30 10.86
N GLY A 41 -0.10 -20.44 10.71
CA GLY A 41 0.28 -19.84 9.43
C GLY A 41 -0.58 -18.66 8.99
N GLU A 42 -1.47 -18.15 9.84
CA GLU A 42 -2.28 -16.98 9.54
C GLU A 42 -1.47 -15.69 9.70
N VAL A 43 -1.67 -14.72 8.80
CA VAL A 43 -1.05 -13.40 8.90
C VAL A 43 -1.97 -12.47 9.70
N ILE A 44 -1.47 -11.94 10.80
CA ILE A 44 -2.13 -10.89 11.59
C ILE A 44 -1.41 -9.57 11.32
N LEU A 45 -2.19 -8.53 10.98
CA LEU A 45 -1.66 -7.20 10.70
C LEU A 45 -1.78 -6.25 11.90
N GLY A 46 -0.67 -5.60 12.25
CA GLY A 46 -0.58 -4.43 13.10
C GLY A 46 -0.52 -3.15 12.25
N TYR A 47 -1.23 -2.10 12.68
CA TYR A 47 -1.40 -0.85 11.92
C TYR A 47 -0.74 0.36 12.60
N GLU A 48 0.32 0.13 13.35
CA GLU A 48 1.19 1.16 13.92
C GLU A 48 2.12 1.77 12.88
N ARG A 49 2.66 0.93 11.98
CA ARG A 49 3.39 1.31 10.75
C ARG A 49 2.61 0.77 9.57
N TYR A 50 2.06 1.64 8.72
CA TYR A 50 1.32 1.22 7.54
C TYR A 50 1.46 2.20 6.38
N ILE A 51 1.30 1.65 5.18
CA ILE A 51 1.09 2.40 3.94
C ILE A 51 -0.16 1.83 3.26
N TYR A 52 -1.15 2.69 3.05
CA TYR A 52 -2.33 2.37 2.25
C TYR A 52 -2.31 3.11 0.93
N VAL A 53 -2.54 2.39 -0.17
CA VAL A 53 -2.81 2.98 -1.48
C VAL A 53 -4.30 3.19 -1.63
N HIS A 54 -4.71 4.42 -1.86
CA HIS A 54 -6.12 4.80 -2.03
C HIS A 54 -6.49 4.73 -3.51
N LEU A 55 -7.58 4.03 -3.82
CA LEU A 55 -8.09 3.92 -5.19
C LEU A 55 -9.48 4.52 -5.32
N GLY A 56 -9.67 5.28 -6.40
CA GLY A 56 -10.96 5.80 -6.80
C GLY A 56 -11.91 4.69 -7.29
N SER A 57 -13.16 5.07 -7.56
CA SER A 57 -14.19 4.14 -8.06
C SER A 57 -13.84 3.50 -9.40
N SER A 58 -13.04 4.17 -10.24
CA SER A 58 -12.58 3.65 -11.54
C SER A 58 -11.25 2.87 -11.42
N GLY A 59 -10.71 2.72 -10.20
CA GLY A 59 -9.49 1.97 -9.94
C GLY A 59 -8.19 2.76 -10.11
N GLN A 60 -8.25 4.05 -10.41
CA GLN A 60 -7.11 4.96 -10.42
C GLN A 60 -6.55 5.15 -8.99
N ILE A 61 -5.23 5.32 -8.87
CA ILE A 61 -4.60 5.67 -7.60
C ILE A 61 -4.84 7.16 -7.33
N CYS A 62 -5.43 7.47 -6.17
CA CYS A 62 -5.61 8.85 -5.70
C CYS A 62 -4.40 9.36 -4.92
N GLY A 63 -3.69 8.46 -4.24
CA GLY A 63 -2.55 8.79 -3.38
C GLY A 63 -2.32 7.70 -2.34
N ILE A 64 -1.44 7.99 -1.38
CA ILE A 64 -1.16 7.09 -0.25
C ILE A 64 -1.42 7.76 1.09
N SER A 65 -1.88 6.99 2.07
CA SER A 65 -1.81 7.39 3.47
C SER A 65 -0.79 6.57 4.24
N ILE A 66 -0.04 7.27 5.08
CA ILE A 66 1.02 6.69 5.91
C ILE A 66 0.64 6.82 7.40
N SER A 67 1.12 5.88 8.21
CA SER A 67 0.88 5.95 9.65
C SER A 67 1.58 7.16 10.28
N LYS A 68 1.10 7.59 11.46
CA LYS A 68 1.75 8.67 12.21
C LYS A 68 3.20 8.33 12.58
N GLN A 69 3.48 7.05 12.83
CA GLN A 69 4.82 6.59 13.17
C GLN A 69 5.76 6.74 11.97
N LEU A 70 5.36 6.26 10.79
CA LEU A 70 6.14 6.43 9.56
C LEU A 70 6.33 7.91 9.20
N LEU A 71 5.33 8.76 9.41
CA LEU A 71 5.50 10.20 9.23
C LEU A 71 6.52 10.79 10.21
N ALA A 72 6.47 10.40 11.49
CA ALA A 72 7.41 10.91 12.50
C ALA A 72 8.87 10.52 12.19
N GLU A 73 9.09 9.29 11.73
CA GLU A 73 10.40 8.77 11.33
C GLU A 73 11.00 9.51 10.12
N ASN A 74 10.16 10.14 9.30
CA ASN A 74 10.56 10.83 8.07
C ASN A 74 10.17 12.32 8.08
N SER A 75 10.04 12.92 9.28
CA SER A 75 9.48 14.26 9.47
C SER A 75 10.35 15.41 8.93
N GLU A 76 11.61 15.14 8.57
CA GLU A 76 12.49 16.12 7.94
C GLU A 76 12.14 16.34 6.45
N GLN A 77 11.56 15.33 5.79
CA GLN A 77 11.25 15.35 4.35
C GLN A 77 9.74 15.39 4.08
N PHE A 78 8.90 14.99 5.04
CA PHE A 78 7.45 14.89 4.86
C PHE A 78 6.70 15.53 6.03
N ASP A 79 5.67 16.33 5.72
CA ASP A 79 4.85 17.05 6.69
C ASP A 79 3.39 16.52 6.77
N SER A 80 2.98 15.73 5.77
CA SER A 80 1.63 15.21 5.62
C SER A 80 1.61 13.69 5.64
N LYS A 81 0.60 13.13 6.32
CA LYS A 81 0.31 11.70 6.27
C LYS A 81 -0.42 11.26 4.99
N TYR A 82 -0.87 12.20 4.16
CA TYR A 82 -1.53 11.96 2.89
C TYR A 82 -0.66 12.53 1.79
N LEU A 83 -0.16 11.67 0.91
CA LEU A 83 0.69 12.04 -0.22
C LEU A 83 -0.10 11.82 -1.51
N GLU A 84 -0.17 12.86 -2.35
CA GLU A 84 -1.01 12.91 -3.55
C GLU A 84 -0.52 11.94 -4.63
N GLY A 85 -1.47 11.35 -5.35
CA GLY A 85 -1.21 10.45 -6.48
C GLY A 85 -0.29 11.08 -7.51
N GLY A 86 0.90 10.50 -7.69
CA GLY A 86 1.85 10.95 -8.71
C GLY A 86 2.67 12.18 -8.34
N SER A 87 2.62 12.63 -7.08
CA SER A 87 3.53 13.68 -6.59
C SER A 87 4.94 13.14 -6.35
N VAL A 88 5.93 14.03 -6.34
CA VAL A 88 7.34 13.68 -6.05
C VAL A 88 7.46 13.08 -4.65
N GLU A 89 6.72 13.62 -3.68
CA GLU A 89 6.70 13.15 -2.30
C GLU A 89 6.15 11.73 -2.21
N MET A 90 5.07 11.41 -2.92
CA MET A 90 4.56 10.04 -2.95
C MET A 90 5.60 9.06 -3.51
N TYR A 91 6.24 9.39 -4.64
CA TYR A 91 7.27 8.54 -5.22
C TYR A 91 8.48 8.39 -4.31
N ALA A 92 8.95 9.49 -3.70
CA ALA A 92 10.08 9.49 -2.77
C ALA A 92 9.80 8.63 -1.55
N PHE A 93 8.60 8.74 -0.97
CA PHE A 93 8.20 7.94 0.19
C PHE A 93 8.11 6.46 -0.15
N LEU A 94 7.53 6.12 -1.31
CA LEU A 94 7.43 4.73 -1.76
C LEU A 94 8.81 4.12 -2.05
N LEU A 95 9.73 4.89 -2.62
CA LEU A 95 11.10 4.45 -2.86
C LEU A 95 11.86 4.21 -1.56
N LEU A 96 11.72 5.10 -0.58
CA LEU A 96 12.37 4.96 0.72
C LEU A 96 12.00 3.65 1.43
N HIS A 97 10.78 3.16 1.22
CA HIS A 97 10.25 1.94 1.85
C HIS A 97 10.07 0.77 0.87
N ILE A 98 10.66 0.82 -0.32
CA ILE A 98 10.32 -0.12 -1.40
C ILE A 98 10.65 -1.57 -1.05
N GLU A 99 11.77 -1.81 -0.36
CA GLU A 99 12.16 -3.14 0.09
C GLU A 99 11.17 -3.71 1.12
N GLU A 100 10.80 -2.90 2.13
CA GLU A 100 9.80 -3.28 3.14
C GLU A 100 8.44 -3.59 2.50
N ILE A 101 8.01 -2.73 1.57
CA ILE A 101 6.75 -2.88 0.82
C ILE A 101 6.76 -4.17 -0.01
N SER A 102 7.85 -4.42 -0.73
CA SER A 102 8.00 -5.61 -1.59
C SER A 102 7.91 -6.89 -0.78
N VAL A 103 8.68 -6.98 0.32
CA VAL A 103 8.65 -8.13 1.24
C VAL A 103 7.27 -8.30 1.89
N PHE A 104 6.62 -7.23 2.32
CA PHE A 104 5.29 -7.29 2.90
C PHE A 104 4.26 -7.82 1.90
N CYS A 105 4.29 -7.33 0.65
CA CYS A 105 3.34 -7.71 -0.38
C CYS A 105 3.47 -9.19 -0.80
N GLU A 106 4.62 -9.83 -0.59
CA GLU A 106 4.78 -11.28 -0.77
C GLU A 106 3.90 -12.12 0.17
N LEU A 107 3.54 -11.59 1.35
CA LEU A 107 2.57 -12.25 2.23
C LEU A 107 1.18 -12.38 1.60
N PHE A 108 0.91 -11.57 0.58
CA PHE A 108 -0.34 -11.50 -0.16
C PHE A 108 -0.14 -11.72 -1.66
N ARG A 109 0.90 -12.48 -2.06
CA ARG A 109 1.33 -12.67 -3.46
C ARG A 109 0.18 -12.99 -4.42
N ASP A 110 -0.73 -13.89 -4.04
CA ASP A 110 -1.87 -14.29 -4.88
C ASP A 110 -2.86 -13.16 -5.13
N ASP A 111 -3.16 -12.36 -4.09
CA ASP A 111 -4.06 -11.21 -4.22
C ASP A 111 -3.39 -10.06 -4.97
N PHE A 112 -2.08 -9.87 -4.73
CA PHE A 112 -1.27 -8.90 -5.46
C PHE A 112 -1.24 -9.24 -6.96
N LEU A 113 -0.96 -10.49 -7.32
CA LEU A 113 -0.91 -10.96 -8.71
C LEU A 113 -2.26 -10.77 -9.42
N LYS A 114 -3.38 -11.06 -8.77
CA LYS A 114 -4.72 -10.82 -9.32
C LYS A 114 -5.01 -9.33 -9.56
N THR A 115 -4.35 -8.45 -8.83
CA THR A 115 -4.57 -7.00 -8.89
C THR A 115 -3.66 -6.32 -9.91
N PHE A 116 -2.37 -6.67 -9.91
CA PHE A 116 -1.32 -5.99 -10.67
C PHE A 116 -0.78 -6.81 -11.86
N LEU A 117 -1.21 -8.07 -12.00
CA LEU A 117 -0.77 -9.01 -13.04
C LEU A 117 0.74 -9.30 -13.07
N LEU A 118 1.45 -8.86 -12.04
CA LEU A 118 2.85 -9.13 -11.75
C LEU A 118 2.96 -9.54 -10.28
N PRO A 119 3.88 -10.44 -9.94
CA PRO A 119 4.19 -10.71 -8.55
C PRO A 119 4.91 -9.50 -7.91
N PRO A 120 4.85 -9.35 -6.57
CA PRO A 120 5.40 -8.18 -5.87
C PRO A 120 6.86 -7.91 -6.20
N ASP A 121 7.74 -8.92 -6.13
CA ASP A 121 9.16 -8.79 -6.44
C ASP A 121 9.44 -8.18 -7.81
N ILE A 122 8.73 -8.63 -8.85
CA ILE A 122 8.88 -8.13 -10.22
C ILE A 122 8.25 -6.74 -10.35
N TYR A 123 7.07 -6.54 -9.77
CA TYR A 123 6.36 -5.27 -9.83
C TYR A 123 7.19 -4.13 -9.22
N PHE A 124 7.70 -4.32 -8.00
CA PHE A 124 8.44 -3.29 -7.30
C PHE A 124 9.83 -3.05 -7.92
N ASN A 125 10.51 -4.06 -8.49
CA ASN A 125 11.75 -3.83 -9.24
C ASN A 125 11.54 -2.91 -10.46
N ALA A 126 10.43 -3.10 -11.19
CA ALA A 126 10.07 -2.22 -12.30
C ALA A 126 9.62 -0.84 -11.81
N ALA A 127 8.82 -0.80 -10.74
CA ALA A 127 8.32 0.44 -10.16
C ALA A 127 9.45 1.33 -9.62
N GLU A 128 10.48 0.73 -8.99
CA GLU A 128 11.65 1.43 -8.47
C GLU A 128 12.29 2.33 -9.52
N LYS A 129 12.59 1.76 -10.69
CA LYS A 129 13.23 2.47 -11.80
C LYS A 129 12.36 3.63 -12.29
N TYR A 130 11.08 3.38 -12.48
CA TYR A 130 10.14 4.39 -12.93
C TYR A 130 9.95 5.51 -11.90
N TRP A 131 9.87 5.19 -10.61
CA TRP A 131 9.72 6.19 -9.55
C TRP A 131 11.00 7.02 -9.38
N LEU A 132 12.18 6.43 -9.53
CA LEU A 132 13.45 7.17 -9.54
C LEU A 132 13.47 8.20 -10.68
N GLU A 133 13.05 7.83 -11.89
CA GLU A 133 12.91 8.76 -13.01
C GLU A 133 11.95 9.92 -12.67
N LYS A 134 10.83 9.64 -12.01
CA LYS A 134 9.85 10.68 -11.62
C LYS A 134 10.35 11.67 -10.58
N ILE A 135 11.33 11.30 -9.77
CA ILE A 135 11.96 12.20 -8.82
C ILE A 135 13.07 13.02 -9.49
N CYS A 136 13.86 12.38 -10.36
CA CYS A 136 14.98 13.04 -11.05
C CYS A 136 14.54 14.06 -12.11
N ASP A 137 13.39 13.83 -12.76
CA ASP A 137 12.82 14.71 -13.78
C ASP A 137 11.99 15.87 -13.20
N ALA A 138 11.88 15.98 -11.87
CA ALA A 138 11.03 16.96 -11.17
C ALA A 138 11.74 18.27 -10.79
#